data_AF-I2CQ06-F1
#
_entry.id   AF-I2CQ06-F1
#
_cell.length_a   1.000
_cell.length_b   1.000
_cell.length_c   1.000
_cell.angle_alpha   90.00
_cell.angle_beta   90.00
_cell.angle_gamma   90.00
#
_symmetry.space_group_name_H-M   'P 1'
#
loop_
_entity.id
_entity.type
_entity.pdbx_description
1 polymer ?
#
loop_
_entity_poly.entity_id
_entity_poly.type
_entity_poly.pdbx_seq_one_letter_code
_entity_poly.pdbx_strand_id
1 'polypeptide(L)'
;MMGRAAYHYPWMFRKADSIMFKAGRDGGWSRREVVERYLDYAERMICRHKDTYNGGCTPGVLVKPLLNLFSGEMGGKKFRRGVSEGQASRKKEGWGSDG
;
A
#
# COMPACT_ATOMS: atom_id res chain seq x y z
N MET A 1 11.40 -16.82 5.93
CA MET A 1 11.24 -15.41 5.49
C MET A 1 10.30 -15.39 4.28
N MET A 2 9.33 -14.47 4.23
CA MET A 2 8.45 -14.32 3.07
C MET A 2 8.85 -13.09 2.25
N GLY A 3 9.31 -13.32 1.01
CA GLY A 3 9.68 -12.26 0.07
C GLY A 3 8.56 -11.96 -0.92
N ARG A 4 8.60 -12.59 -2.09
CA ARG A 4 7.65 -12.37 -3.20
C ARG A 4 6.17 -12.50 -2.80
N ALA A 5 5.84 -13.48 -1.95
CA ALA A 5 4.46 -13.70 -1.50
C ALA A 5 3.87 -12.49 -0.75
N ALA A 6 4.69 -11.81 0.07
CA ALA A 6 4.27 -10.61 0.81
C ALA A 6 3.84 -9.47 -0.14
N TYR A 7 4.44 -9.39 -1.32
CA TYR A 7 4.15 -8.36 -2.31
C TYR A 7 2.88 -8.66 -3.14
N HIS A 8 2.67 -9.93 -3.49
CA HIS A 8 1.52 -10.35 -4.31
C HIS A 8 0.26 -10.62 -3.51
N TYR A 9 0.41 -11.03 -2.25
CA TYR A 9 -0.70 -11.45 -1.39
C TYR A 9 -0.55 -10.87 0.03
N PRO A 10 -0.43 -9.53 0.19
CA PRO A 10 -0.17 -8.91 1.49
C PRO A 10 -1.23 -9.24 2.55
N TRP A 11 -2.46 -9.54 2.15
CA TRP A 11 -3.51 -9.94 3.11
C TRP A 11 -3.25 -11.26 3.83
N MET A 12 -2.31 -12.08 3.35
CA MET A 12 -1.93 -13.32 4.04
C MET A 12 -1.43 -13.08 5.47
N PHE A 13 -0.88 -11.89 5.76
CA PHE A 13 -0.40 -11.53 7.09
C PHE A 13 -1.52 -11.37 8.12
N ARG A 14 -2.80 -11.24 7.72
CA ARG A 14 -3.93 -11.14 8.65
C ARG A 14 -3.92 -12.24 9.72
N LYS A 15 -3.54 -13.45 9.32
CA LYS A 15 -3.52 -14.64 10.17
C LYS A 15 -2.15 -14.95 10.77
N ALA A 16 -1.14 -14.16 10.46
CA ALA A 16 0.21 -14.43 10.95
C ALA A 16 0.25 -14.43 12.48
N ASP A 17 -0.46 -13.50 13.11
CA ASP A 17 -0.45 -13.33 14.56
C ASP A 17 -1.04 -14.53 15.30
N SER A 18 -2.19 -15.03 14.84
CA SER A 18 -2.83 -16.20 15.46
C SER A 18 -2.04 -17.49 15.23
N ILE A 19 -1.50 -17.67 14.02
CA ILE A 19 -0.77 -18.89 13.64
C ILE A 19 0.59 -18.95 14.35
N MET A 20 1.35 -17.84 14.38
CA MET A 20 2.73 -17.85 14.84
C MET A 20 2.87 -17.58 16.34
N PHE A 21 2.04 -16.68 16.88
CA PHE A 21 2.15 -16.24 18.27
C PHE A 21 1.05 -16.79 19.18
N LYS A 22 0.19 -17.68 18.66
CA LYS A 22 -0.98 -18.21 19.37
C LYS A 22 -1.85 -17.09 19.94
N ALA A 23 -1.87 -15.93 19.27
CA ALA A 23 -2.74 -14.83 19.66
C ALA A 23 -4.19 -15.30 19.49
N GLY A 24 -5.01 -15.16 20.53
CA GLY A 24 -6.40 -15.64 20.54
C GLY A 24 -7.34 -14.95 19.56
N ARG A 25 -6.85 -14.02 18.72
CA ARG A 25 -7.60 -13.35 17.66
C ARG A 25 -6.68 -12.94 16.51
N ASP A 26 -7.18 -13.09 15.29
CA ASP A 26 -6.60 -12.44 14.10
C ASP A 26 -6.72 -10.92 14.22
N GLY A 27 -5.86 -10.18 13.50
CA GLY A 27 -5.90 -8.72 13.45
C GLY A 27 -7.32 -8.19 13.19
N GLY A 28 -7.80 -7.31 14.08
CA GLY A 28 -9.19 -6.87 14.13
C GLY A 28 -9.63 -5.96 12.98
N TRP A 29 -8.71 -5.52 12.13
CA TRP A 29 -9.01 -4.58 11.06
C TRP A 29 -9.42 -5.29 9.77
N SER A 30 -10.41 -4.74 9.10
CA SER A 30 -10.73 -5.02 7.70
C SER A 30 -9.66 -4.45 6.75
N ARG A 31 -9.67 -4.90 5.48
CA ARG A 31 -8.77 -4.34 4.46
C ARG A 31 -8.94 -2.83 4.28
N ARG A 32 -10.17 -2.32 4.44
CA ARG A 32 -10.47 -0.88 4.31
C ARG A 32 -9.88 -0.08 5.46
N GLU A 33 -10.06 -0.54 6.70
CA GLU A 33 -9.45 0.08 7.88
C GLU A 33 -7.91 0.05 7.83
N VAL A 34 -7.33 -0.99 7.22
CA VAL A 34 -5.89 -1.03 6.96
C VAL A 34 -5.47 0.03 5.95
N VAL A 35 -6.26 0.28 4.89
CA VAL A 35 -5.98 1.36 3.93
C VAL A 35 -6.01 2.71 4.64
N GLU A 36 -7.05 3.01 5.41
CA GLU A 36 -7.19 4.29 6.13
C GLU A 36 -5.98 4.57 7.02
N ARG A 37 -5.61 3.63 7.88
CA ARG A 37 -4.42 3.75 8.74
C ARG A 37 -3.12 3.85 7.95
N TYR A 38 -3.05 3.16 6.81
CA TYR A 38 -1.88 3.20 5.94
C TYR A 38 -1.74 4.55 5.23
N LEU A 39 -2.84 5.24 4.93
CA LEU A 39 -2.79 6.60 4.35
C LEU A 39 -2.19 7.58 5.36
N ASP A 40 -2.62 7.56 6.63
CA ASP A 40 -2.01 8.40 7.68
C ASP A 40 -0.51 8.12 7.83
N TYR A 41 -0.11 6.85 7.75
CA TYR A 41 1.29 6.44 7.76
C TYR A 41 2.03 6.98 6.53
N ALA A 42 1.47 6.82 5.34
CA ALA A 42 2.07 7.25 4.09
C ALA A 42 2.33 8.75 4.08
N GLU A 43 1.37 9.56 4.53
CA GLU A 43 1.53 11.01 4.67
C GLU A 43 2.68 11.38 5.60
N ARG A 44 2.74 10.78 6.80
CA ARG A 44 3.85 10.99 7.73
C ARG A 44 5.19 10.62 7.13
N MET A 45 5.25 9.52 6.37
CA MET A 45 6.48 9.06 5.75
C MET A 45 6.95 9.97 4.61
N ILE A 46 6.03 10.46 3.79
CA ILE A 46 6.32 11.45 2.73
C ILE A 46 6.90 12.72 3.38
N CYS A 47 6.22 13.27 4.38
CA CYS A 47 6.66 14.48 5.07
C CYS A 47 8.04 14.30 5.73
N ARG A 48 8.27 13.16 6.40
CA ARG A 48 9.54 12.87 7.09
C ARG A 48 10.72 12.73 6.13
N HIS A 49 10.49 12.25 4.90
CA HIS A 49 11.56 11.91 3.96
C HIS A 49 11.62 12.83 2.74
N LYS A 50 10.90 13.95 2.75
CA LYS A 50 10.81 14.89 1.62
C LYS A 50 12.17 15.42 1.16
N ASP A 51 13.12 15.58 2.09
CA ASP A 51 14.45 16.14 1.83
C ASP A 51 15.54 15.05 1.64
N THR A 52 15.14 13.78 1.50
CA THR A 52 16.11 12.67 1.40
C THR A 52 16.67 12.56 -0.02
N TYR A 53 17.98 12.79 -0.16
CA TYR A 53 18.72 12.83 -1.43
C TYR A 53 18.54 11.60 -2.33
N ASN A 54 18.40 10.40 -1.76
CA ASN A 54 18.29 9.12 -2.51
C ASN A 54 16.85 8.62 -2.71
N GLY A 55 15.91 9.52 -2.98
CA GLY A 55 14.55 9.13 -3.37
C GLY A 55 13.79 8.46 -2.24
N GLY A 56 13.55 9.20 -1.16
CA GLY A 56 12.89 8.76 0.07
C GLY A 56 11.48 8.17 -0.13
N CYS A 57 10.63 8.28 0.89
CA CYS A 57 9.27 7.73 0.80
C CYS A 57 8.38 8.53 -0.16
N THR A 58 8.52 8.30 -1.46
CA THR A 58 7.67 8.92 -2.48
C THR A 58 6.28 8.29 -2.49
N PRO A 59 5.24 9.03 -2.91
CA PRO A 59 3.91 8.47 -3.11
C PRO A 59 3.91 7.26 -4.06
N GLY A 60 4.80 7.26 -5.05
CA GLY A 60 4.99 6.15 -5.98
C GLY A 60 5.37 4.84 -5.30
N VAL A 61 6.34 4.90 -4.38
CA VAL A 61 6.80 3.74 -3.60
C VAL A 61 5.72 3.28 -2.63
N LEU A 62 5.07 4.21 -1.93
CA LEU A 62 4.12 3.89 -0.87
C LEU A 62 2.79 3.30 -1.37
N VAL A 63 2.41 3.53 -2.62
CA VAL A 63 1.18 2.94 -3.18
C VAL A 63 1.38 1.47 -3.59
N LYS A 64 2.61 1.02 -3.86
CA LYS A 64 2.88 -0.35 -4.34
C LYS A 64 2.25 -1.45 -3.48
N PRO A 65 2.33 -1.41 -2.13
CA PRO A 65 1.69 -2.41 -1.28
C PRO A 65 0.16 -2.45 -1.40
N LEU A 66 -0.47 -1.32 -1.74
CA LEU A 66 -1.93 -1.22 -1.85
C LEU A 66 -2.46 -1.95 -3.09
N LEU A 67 -1.69 -2.02 -4.18
CA LEU A 67 -2.11 -2.57 -5.48
C LEU A 67 -2.62 -4.02 -5.40
N ASN A 68 -2.15 -4.79 -4.43
CA ASN A 68 -2.50 -6.19 -4.26
C ASN A 68 -3.23 -6.48 -2.94
N LEU A 69 -3.60 -5.47 -2.15
CA LEU A 69 -4.26 -5.66 -0.85
C LEU A 69 -5.61 -6.37 -0.98
N PHE A 70 -6.35 -6.06 -2.03
CA PHE A 70 -7.66 -6.65 -2.36
C PHE A 70 -7.55 -7.79 -3.39
N SER A 71 -6.37 -8.40 -3.56
CA SER A 71 -6.22 -9.57 -4.42
C SER A 71 -7.15 -10.70 -3.96
N GLY A 72 -7.89 -11.29 -4.89
CA GLY A 72 -8.88 -12.34 -4.63
C GLY A 72 -10.25 -11.86 -4.15
N GLU A 73 -10.44 -10.56 -3.87
CA GLU A 73 -11.74 -10.02 -3.45
C GLU A 73 -12.62 -9.60 -4.65
N MET A 74 -13.94 -9.67 -4.46
CA MET A 74 -14.88 -9.07 -5.41
C MET A 74 -14.60 -7.56 -5.52
N GLY A 75 -14.42 -7.06 -6.75
CA GLY A 75 -14.06 -5.66 -6.98
C GLY A 75 -12.57 -5.33 -6.78
N GLY A 76 -11.72 -6.27 -6.36
CA GLY A 76 -10.28 -6.03 -6.17
C GLY A 76 -9.56 -5.59 -7.45
N LYS A 77 -9.96 -6.13 -8.62
CA LYS A 77 -9.44 -5.68 -9.92
C LYS A 77 -9.80 -4.22 -10.22
N LYS A 78 -11.03 -3.80 -9.92
CA LYS A 78 -11.50 -2.41 -10.09
C LYS A 78 -10.73 -1.47 -9.18
N PHE A 79 -10.52 -1.87 -7.93
CA PHE A 79 -9.68 -1.12 -6.97
C PHE A 79 -8.26 -0.92 -7.51
N ARG A 80 -7.58 -2.00 -7.90
CA ARG A 80 -6.22 -1.95 -8.45
C ARG A 80 -6.14 -1.02 -9.67
N ARG A 81 -7.12 -1.11 -10.56
CA ARG A 81 -7.21 -0.26 -11.76
C ARG A 81 -7.32 1.21 -11.38
N GLY A 82 -8.26 1.58 -10.51
CA GLY A 82 -8.45 2.97 -10.08
C GLY A 82 -7.20 3.56 -9.41
N VAL A 83 -6.52 2.79 -8.56
CA VAL A 83 -5.25 3.22 -7.94
C VAL A 83 -4.14 3.40 -8.99
N SER A 84 -4.03 2.47 -9.94
CA SER A 84 -3.01 2.53 -11.00
C SER A 84 -3.24 3.71 -11.95
N GLU A 85 -4.49 3.98 -12.34
CA GLU A 85 -4.88 5.12 -13.16
C GLU A 85 -4.57 6.44 -12.43
N GLY A 86 -4.93 6.55 -11.15
CA GLY A 86 -4.59 7.72 -10.34
C GLY A 86 -3.09 7.96 -10.21
N GLN A 87 -2.27 6.91 -10.18
CA GLN A 87 -0.81 7.06 -10.25
C GLN A 87 -0.31 7.57 -11.61
N ALA A 88 -0.87 7.04 -12.70
CA ALA A 88 -0.46 7.41 -14.05
C ALA A 88 -0.81 8.86 -14.38
N SER A 89 -1.99 9.35 -13.99
CA SER A 89 -2.40 10.75 -14.20
C SER A 89 -1.46 11.73 -13.50
N ARG A 90 -1.12 11.45 -12.24
CA ARG A 90 -0.22 12.28 -11.43
C ARG A 90 1.21 12.34 -11.98
N LYS A 91 1.66 11.26 -12.66
CA LYS A 91 2.96 11.25 -13.35
C LYS A 91 2.94 12.13 -14.61
N LYS A 92 1.80 12.26 -15.29
CA LYS A 92 1.64 13.15 -16.44
C LYS A 92 1.65 14.62 -16.02
N GLU A 93 0.96 14.96 -14.93
CA GLU A 93 0.94 16.32 -14.37
C GLU A 93 2.34 16.81 -13.95
N GLY A 94 3.15 15.93 -13.35
CA GLY A 94 4.53 16.26 -12.97
C GLY A 94 5.51 16.44 -14.13
N TRP A 95 5.14 16.09 -15.37
CA TRP A 95 5.93 16.31 -16.58
C TRP A 95 5.44 17.50 -17.42
N GLY A 96 4.41 18.21 -16.96
CA GLY A 96 3.78 19.33 -17.69
C GLY A 96 4.02 20.71 -17.09
N SER A 97 4.93 20.87 -16.13
CA SER A 97 5.13 22.14 -15.41
C SER A 97 6.52 22.78 -15.59
N ASP A 98 7.28 22.37 -16.61
CA ASP A 98 8.54 23.00 -17.04
C ASP A 98 8.44 23.46 -18.50
N GLY A 99 7.47 24.34 -18.79
CA GLY A 99 7.29 24.99 -20.09
C GLY A 99 7.23 26.50 -19.94
#